data_AF-A0AAD7YGN6-F1
#
_entry.id   AF-A0AAD7YGN6-F1
#
_cell.length_a   1.000
_cell.length_b   1.000
_cell.length_c   1.000
_cell.angle_alpha   90.00
_cell.angle_beta   90.00
_cell.angle_gamma   90.00
#
_symmetry.space_group_name_H-M   'P 1'
#
loop_
_entity.id
_entity.type
_entity.pdbx_description
1 polymer ?
#
loop_
_entity_poly.entity_id
_entity_poly.type
_entity_poly.pdbx_seq_one_letter_code
_entity_poly.pdbx_strand_id
1 'polypeptide(L)'
;MDAFVLTLKRFIARRGKPKVIYCDNGRNFVAAAKEVNSFLKSNSDSIIDSASREGIEFRFSPAYAPHFGGLWEAGVKSAKFHLNRVLKNIHLTFEELTSLFAQIEAILNSRPLCPLSPSPQDLSPLTPGHFIIGRPLTSLPSPYLLNYSTNRLDRFKRLEQARQHFWKRWSTEYVTELQQRTKWKVRCRELKIDDLVLIKDDRAPQLYWRLGRVSKLIPGTDGVPRVADVSTSQGTIRRAINRLCLLPSPDDYMDKRS
;
A
#
# COMPACT_ATOMS: atom_id res chain seq x y z
N MET A 1 14.16 -22.64 6.38
CA MET A 1 15.28 -22.31 5.47
C MET A 1 14.81 -22.40 4.02
N ASP A 2 14.43 -23.58 3.53
CA ASP A 2 13.91 -23.82 2.17
C ASP A 2 12.74 -22.91 1.77
N ALA A 3 11.80 -22.68 2.70
CA ALA A 3 10.66 -21.78 2.48
C ALA A 3 11.08 -20.33 2.15
N PHE A 4 12.18 -19.84 2.74
CA PHE A 4 12.71 -18.51 2.44
C PHE A 4 13.35 -18.50 1.05
N VAL A 5 14.22 -19.47 0.74
CA VAL A 5 14.89 -19.55 -0.56
C VAL A 5 13.87 -19.66 -1.71
N LEU A 6 12.85 -20.50 -1.55
CA LEU A 6 11.76 -20.60 -2.51
C LEU A 6 10.97 -19.29 -2.64
N THR A 7 10.78 -18.56 -1.54
CA THR A 7 10.11 -17.24 -1.57
C THR A 7 10.97 -16.20 -2.28
N LEU A 8 12.27 -16.18 -2.02
CA LEU A 8 13.21 -15.29 -2.70
C LEU A 8 13.28 -15.60 -4.19
N LYS A 9 13.36 -16.88 -4.60
CA LYS A 9 13.31 -17.28 -6.02
C LYS A 9 12.02 -16.82 -6.70
N ARG A 10 10.87 -16.99 -6.05
CA ARG A 10 9.58 -16.47 -6.56
C ARG A 10 9.56 -14.93 -6.66
N PHE A 11 10.16 -14.24 -5.71
CA PHE A 11 10.28 -12.77 -5.75
C PHE A 11 11.13 -12.34 -6.95
N ILE A 12 12.33 -12.92 -7.09
CA ILE A 12 13.27 -12.61 -8.19
C ILE A 12 12.61 -12.87 -9.54
N ALA A 13 11.94 -14.01 -9.70
CA ALA A 13 11.24 -14.37 -10.94
C ALA A 13 10.12 -13.38 -11.32
N ARG A 14 9.55 -12.66 -10.35
CA ARG A 14 8.44 -11.72 -10.57
C ARG A 14 8.85 -10.25 -10.61
N ARG A 15 9.95 -9.90 -9.92
CA ARG A 15 10.34 -8.50 -9.65
C ARG A 15 11.77 -8.16 -10.06
N GLY A 16 12.51 -9.14 -10.57
CA GLY A 16 13.93 -9.01 -10.83
C GLY A 16 14.76 -9.23 -9.56
N LYS A 17 16.06 -9.44 -9.77
CA LYS A 17 17.01 -9.68 -8.68
C LYS A 17 17.29 -8.37 -7.93
N PRO A 18 17.05 -8.30 -6.61
CA PRO A 18 17.39 -7.11 -5.84
C PRO A 18 18.91 -6.98 -5.68
N LYS A 19 19.42 -5.74 -5.70
CA LYS A 19 20.82 -5.45 -5.33
C LYS A 19 21.04 -5.55 -3.83
N VAL A 20 20.07 -5.08 -3.04
CA VAL A 20 20.14 -5.03 -1.57
C VAL A 20 18.84 -5.55 -0.95
N ILE A 21 18.94 -6.37 0.09
CA ILE A 21 17.83 -6.81 0.94
C ILE A 21 18.04 -6.29 2.35
N TYR A 22 17.09 -5.52 2.86
CA TYR A 22 17.05 -5.10 4.26
C TYR A 22 16.22 -6.09 5.08
N CYS A 23 16.74 -6.56 6.21
CA CYS A 23 16.05 -7.52 7.08
C CYS A 23 16.46 -7.37 8.56
N ASP A 24 15.67 -7.97 9.46
CA ASP A 24 16.00 -8.05 10.89
C ASP A 24 17.02 -9.19 11.17
N ASN A 25 17.59 -9.21 12.38
CA ASN A 25 18.53 -10.24 12.83
C ASN A 25 17.86 -11.60 13.14
N GLY A 26 16.67 -11.86 12.62
CA GLY A 26 15.99 -13.14 12.75
C GLY A 26 16.85 -14.27 12.19
N ARG A 27 17.00 -15.34 12.97
CA ARG A 27 17.88 -16.49 12.64
C ARG A 27 17.63 -17.05 11.23
N ASN A 28 16.38 -17.04 10.77
CA ASN A 28 16.00 -17.48 9.43
C ASN A 28 16.61 -16.61 8.32
N PHE A 29 16.64 -15.28 8.49
CA PHE A 29 17.22 -14.37 7.50
C PHE A 29 18.73 -14.45 7.48
N VAL A 30 19.37 -14.54 8.65
CA VAL A 30 20.83 -14.69 8.78
C VAL A 30 21.30 -15.99 8.12
N ALA A 31 20.64 -17.12 8.42
CA ALA A 31 20.97 -18.41 7.83
C ALA A 31 20.78 -18.40 6.30
N ALA A 32 19.67 -17.84 5.82
CA ALA A 32 19.40 -17.77 4.40
C ALA A 32 20.36 -16.83 3.65
N ALA A 33 20.76 -15.70 4.23
CA ALA A 33 21.75 -14.81 3.65
C ALA A 33 23.10 -15.52 3.46
N LYS A 34 23.52 -16.31 4.46
CA LYS A 34 24.74 -17.12 4.37
C LYS A 34 24.65 -18.16 3.25
N GLU A 35 23.53 -18.86 3.15
CA GLU A 35 23.31 -19.89 2.12
C GLU A 35 23.26 -19.29 0.72
N VAL A 36 22.48 -18.22 0.50
CA VAL A 36 22.37 -17.54 -0.79
C VAL A 36 23.75 -17.02 -1.23
N ASN A 37 24.51 -16.39 -0.33
CA ASN A 37 25.85 -15.93 -0.64
C ASN A 37 26.83 -17.07 -0.93
N SER A 38 26.71 -18.20 -0.23
CA SER A 38 27.53 -19.38 -0.49
C SER A 38 27.19 -19.98 -1.86
N PHE A 39 25.91 -20.13 -2.17
CA PHE A 39 25.43 -20.61 -3.47
C PHE A 39 25.90 -19.74 -4.63
N LEU A 40 25.80 -18.41 -4.49
CA LEU A 40 26.27 -17.47 -5.52
C LEU A 40 27.79 -17.56 -5.73
N LYS A 41 28.58 -17.71 -4.66
CA LYS A 41 30.05 -17.86 -4.73
C LYS A 41 30.49 -19.21 -5.31
N SER A 42 29.78 -20.29 -5.00
CA SER A 42 30.13 -21.63 -5.49
C SER A 42 29.75 -21.87 -6.95
N ASN A 43 28.95 -20.99 -7.56
CA ASN A 43 28.48 -21.10 -8.95
C ASN A 43 28.95 -19.93 -9.81
N SER A 44 30.01 -19.21 -9.41
CA SER A 44 30.52 -18.03 -10.12
C SER A 44 31.54 -18.33 -11.23
N ASP A 45 31.78 -19.60 -11.56
CA ASP A 45 32.83 -19.97 -12.52
C ASP A 45 32.35 -20.03 -13.98
N SER A 46 33.06 -19.23 -14.78
CA SER A 46 33.19 -19.20 -16.24
C SER A 46 31.91 -19.15 -17.12
N ILE A 47 31.81 -18.05 -17.87
CA ILE A 47 31.08 -17.87 -19.15
C ILE A 47 29.62 -17.39 -19.09
N ILE A 48 28.90 -17.45 -17.97
CA ILE A 48 27.50 -16.94 -17.94
C ILE A 48 27.34 -15.69 -17.06
N ASP A 49 27.44 -14.56 -17.77
CA ASP A 49 26.71 -13.31 -17.56
C ASP A 49 27.12 -12.40 -16.40
N SER A 50 27.22 -11.10 -16.69
CA SER A 50 27.44 -10.02 -15.70
C SER A 50 26.46 -10.09 -14.51
N ALA A 51 25.28 -10.69 -14.72
CA ALA A 51 24.25 -10.91 -13.72
C ALA A 51 24.61 -11.94 -12.64
N SER A 52 25.54 -12.89 -12.87
CA SER A 52 26.00 -13.84 -11.83
C SER A 52 27.01 -13.22 -10.86
N ARG A 53 27.75 -12.18 -11.31
CA ARG A 53 28.77 -11.47 -10.52
C ARG A 53 28.18 -10.51 -9.48
N GLU A 54 26.98 -9.99 -9.73
CA GLU A 54 26.31 -9.10 -8.78
C GLU A 54 25.60 -9.92 -7.69
N GLY A 55 26.23 -10.08 -6.54
CA GLY A 55 25.61 -10.69 -5.36
C GLY A 55 24.42 -9.89 -4.83
N ILE A 56 23.64 -10.50 -3.93
CA ILE A 56 22.60 -9.79 -3.17
C ILE A 56 23.21 -9.33 -1.85
N GLU A 57 23.30 -8.02 -1.63
CA GLU A 57 23.78 -7.44 -0.37
C GLU A 57 22.68 -7.55 0.71
N PHE A 58 22.92 -8.31 1.78
CA PHE A 58 22.01 -8.35 2.92
C PHE A 58 22.43 -7.32 3.98
N ARG A 59 21.55 -6.35 4.25
CA ARG A 59 21.74 -5.34 5.31
C ARG A 59 20.83 -5.67 6.48
N PHE A 60 21.43 -5.99 7.61
CA PHE A 60 20.71 -6.31 8.84
C PHE A 60 20.54 -5.06 9.69
N SER A 61 19.31 -4.85 10.18
CA SER A 61 19.04 -3.76 11.12
C SER A 61 19.89 -3.90 12.39
N PRO A 62 20.41 -2.80 12.96
CA PRO A 62 21.11 -2.86 14.24
C PRO A 62 20.25 -3.52 15.32
N ALA A 63 20.87 -4.27 16.23
CA ALA A 63 20.17 -4.79 17.40
C ALA A 63 19.49 -3.62 18.14
N TYR A 64 18.24 -3.80 18.56
CA TYR A 64 17.44 -2.80 19.28
C TYR A 64 17.10 -1.51 18.49
N ALA A 65 17.11 -1.54 17.15
CA ALA A 65 16.68 -0.41 16.31
C ALA A 65 15.35 -0.67 15.55
N PRO A 66 14.21 -0.82 16.27
CA PRO A 66 12.90 -1.16 15.68
C PRO A 66 12.37 -0.08 14.71
N HIS A 67 12.91 1.14 14.74
CA HIS A 67 12.52 2.22 13.84
C HIS A 67 12.84 1.93 12.35
N PHE A 68 13.88 1.15 12.05
CA PHE A 68 14.20 0.77 10.66
C PHE A 68 13.18 -0.21 10.06
N GLY A 69 12.54 -1.02 10.91
CA GLY A 69 11.55 -2.02 10.53
C GLY A 69 10.08 -1.53 10.54
N GLY A 70 9.79 -0.57 11.42
CA GLY A 70 8.43 -0.27 11.86
C GLY A 70 7.42 0.10 10.77
N LEU A 71 7.84 0.76 9.68
CA LEU A 71 6.92 1.15 8.60
C LEU A 71 6.41 -0.06 7.80
N TRP A 72 7.29 -0.97 7.39
CA TRP A 72 6.87 -2.16 6.66
C TRP A 72 6.26 -3.20 7.59
N GLU A 73 6.73 -3.31 8.82
CA GLU A 73 6.14 -4.19 9.85
C GLU A 73 4.70 -3.80 10.18
N ALA A 74 4.43 -2.50 10.37
CA ALA A 74 3.07 -2.01 10.59
C ALA A 74 2.15 -2.34 9.41
N GLY A 75 2.62 -2.14 8.17
CA GLY A 75 1.89 -2.50 6.96
C GLY A 75 1.59 -4.00 6.88
N VAL A 76 2.58 -4.86 7.16
CA VAL A 76 2.41 -6.32 7.19
C VAL A 76 1.44 -6.74 8.30
N LYS A 77 1.53 -6.12 9.48
CA LYS A 77 0.64 -6.40 10.62
C LYS A 77 -0.82 -6.05 10.29
N SER A 78 -1.06 -4.87 9.71
CA SER A 78 -2.40 -4.45 9.24
C SER A 78 -2.94 -5.43 8.19
N ALA A 79 -2.14 -5.78 7.17
CA ALA A 79 -2.56 -6.71 6.13
C ALA A 79 -2.95 -8.09 6.71
N LYS A 80 -2.11 -8.67 7.59
CA LYS A 80 -2.41 -9.95 8.27
C LYS A 80 -3.66 -9.87 9.15
N PHE A 81 -3.84 -8.76 9.86
CA PHE A 81 -4.99 -8.54 10.73
C PHE A 81 -6.32 -8.58 9.97
N HIS A 82 -6.37 -7.98 8.78
CA HIS A 82 -7.56 -8.02 7.92
C HIS A 82 -7.72 -9.35 7.19
N LEU A 83 -6.63 -9.92 6.67
CA LEU A 83 -6.63 -11.25 6.06
C LEU A 83 -7.23 -12.30 7.00
N ASN A 84 -6.77 -12.36 8.24
CA ASN A 84 -7.28 -13.32 9.22
C ASN A 84 -8.77 -13.15 9.50
N ARG A 85 -9.31 -11.92 9.44
CA ARG A 85 -10.75 -11.67 9.62
C ARG A 85 -11.60 -12.05 8.43
N VAL A 86 -11.07 -11.83 7.23
CA VAL A 86 -11.75 -12.16 5.98
C VAL A 86 -11.74 -13.67 5.76
N LEU A 87 -10.63 -14.34 6.07
CA LEU A 87 -10.41 -15.74 5.74
C LEU A 87 -10.78 -16.72 6.86
N LYS A 88 -11.10 -16.26 8.07
CA LYS A 88 -11.26 -17.11 9.27
C LYS A 88 -12.10 -18.37 9.05
N ASN A 89 -13.16 -18.26 8.24
CA ASN A 89 -14.14 -19.32 8.01
C ASN A 89 -14.28 -19.67 6.50
N ILE A 90 -13.28 -19.35 5.67
CA ILE A 90 -13.31 -19.63 4.23
C ILE A 90 -12.32 -20.75 3.93
N HIS A 91 -12.81 -21.81 3.28
CA HIS A 91 -11.97 -22.87 2.74
C HIS A 91 -11.61 -22.50 1.30
N LEU A 92 -10.32 -22.27 1.04
CA LEU A 92 -9.79 -21.93 -0.28
C LEU A 92 -8.86 -23.04 -0.76
N THR A 93 -8.92 -23.36 -2.04
CA THR A 93 -7.88 -24.15 -2.69
C THR A 93 -6.58 -23.35 -2.77
N PHE A 94 -5.47 -24.02 -3.08
CA PHE A 94 -4.19 -23.35 -3.29
C PHE A 94 -4.27 -22.28 -4.40
N GLU A 95 -4.97 -22.58 -5.50
CA GLU A 95 -5.15 -21.67 -6.62
C GLU A 95 -6.00 -20.45 -6.24
N GLU A 96 -7.10 -20.67 -5.52
CA GLU A 96 -7.97 -19.61 -5.03
C GLU A 96 -7.22 -18.70 -4.04
N LEU A 97 -6.48 -19.27 -3.09
CA LEU A 97 -5.68 -18.51 -2.12
C LEU A 97 -4.60 -17.68 -2.82
N THR A 98 -3.89 -18.29 -3.77
CA THR A 98 -2.83 -17.61 -4.54
C THR A 98 -3.41 -16.44 -5.34
N SER A 99 -4.56 -16.64 -5.96
CA SER A 99 -5.27 -15.60 -6.72
C SER A 99 -5.72 -14.45 -5.82
N LEU A 100 -6.33 -14.76 -4.67
CA LEU A 100 -6.75 -13.74 -3.71
C LEU A 100 -5.56 -12.95 -3.16
N PHE A 101 -4.44 -13.62 -2.86
CA PHE A 101 -3.24 -12.94 -2.36
C PHE A 101 -2.65 -11.99 -3.40
N ALA A 102 -2.62 -12.37 -4.67
CA ALA A 102 -2.19 -11.47 -5.74
C ALA A 102 -3.12 -10.24 -5.86
N GLN A 103 -4.44 -10.43 -5.75
CA GLN A 103 -5.41 -9.34 -5.75
C GLN A 103 -5.27 -8.43 -4.53
N ILE A 104 -5.02 -8.99 -3.34
CA ILE A 104 -4.79 -8.24 -2.11
C ILE A 104 -3.47 -7.48 -2.18
N GLU A 105 -2.41 -8.08 -2.73
CA GLU A 105 -1.16 -7.38 -2.99
C GLU A 105 -1.38 -6.16 -3.89
N ALA A 106 -2.20 -6.30 -4.94
CA ALA A 106 -2.57 -5.17 -5.79
C ALA A 106 -3.30 -4.07 -5.00
N ILE A 107 -4.22 -4.45 -4.10
CA ILE A 107 -4.91 -3.52 -3.19
C ILE A 107 -3.90 -2.75 -2.33
N LEU A 108 -3.01 -3.45 -1.66
CA LEU A 108 -2.01 -2.83 -0.78
C LEU A 108 -1.10 -1.87 -1.54
N ASN A 109 -0.72 -2.25 -2.77
CA ASN A 109 0.16 -1.45 -3.62
C ASN A 109 -0.54 -0.34 -4.41
N SER A 110 -1.88 -0.30 -4.40
CA SER A 110 -2.65 0.79 -5.00
C SER A 110 -2.76 2.03 -4.11
N ARG A 111 -2.38 1.96 -2.83
CA ARG A 111 -2.55 3.07 -1.89
C ARG A 111 -1.83 4.34 -2.37
N PRO A 112 -2.49 5.51 -2.31
CA PRO A 112 -1.85 6.81 -2.50
C PRO A 112 -0.70 7.00 -1.50
N LEU A 113 0.39 7.64 -1.91
CA LEU A 113 1.50 8.00 -1.02
C LEU A 113 1.63 9.52 -0.90
N CYS A 114 1.60 10.18 -2.04
CA CYS A 114 1.66 11.63 -2.20
C CYS A 114 1.10 12.00 -3.58
N PRO A 115 0.87 13.28 -3.89
CA PRO A 115 0.58 13.72 -5.25
C PRO A 115 1.71 13.29 -6.21
N LEU A 116 1.33 12.81 -7.41
CA LEU A 116 2.32 12.43 -8.43
C LEU A 116 2.97 13.65 -9.07
N SER A 117 2.21 14.75 -9.19
CA SER A 117 2.61 15.99 -9.83
C SER A 117 2.09 17.20 -9.05
N PRO A 118 2.80 18.35 -9.06
CA PRO A 118 2.28 19.59 -8.50
C PRO A 118 1.10 20.17 -9.30
N SER A 119 0.93 19.76 -10.57
CA SER A 119 -0.06 20.33 -11.50
C SER A 119 -1.50 20.28 -10.96
N PRO A 120 -2.21 21.41 -10.81
CA PRO A 120 -3.60 21.47 -10.33
C PRO A 120 -4.59 20.62 -11.14
N GLN A 121 -4.27 20.30 -12.39
CA GLN A 121 -5.13 19.47 -13.25
C GLN A 121 -4.86 17.97 -13.06
N ASP A 122 -3.73 17.60 -12.46
CA ASP A 122 -3.40 16.20 -12.17
C ASP A 122 -3.91 15.81 -10.78
N LEU A 123 -4.84 14.86 -10.77
CA LEU A 123 -5.39 14.24 -9.57
C LEU A 123 -4.73 12.88 -9.25
N SER A 124 -3.71 12.49 -10.01
CA SER A 124 -3.06 11.19 -9.87
C SER A 124 -2.17 11.16 -8.61
N PRO A 125 -2.28 10.11 -7.79
CA PRO A 125 -1.36 9.90 -6.69
C PRO A 125 -0.17 9.06 -7.16
N LEU A 126 1.00 9.29 -6.56
CA LEU A 126 2.06 8.30 -6.55
C LEU A 126 1.65 7.12 -5.65
N THR A 127 1.88 5.89 -6.08
CA THR A 127 1.54 4.67 -5.34
C THR A 127 2.69 3.67 -5.37
N PRO A 128 2.78 2.71 -4.43
CA PRO A 128 3.77 1.64 -4.51
C PRO A 128 3.73 0.88 -5.84
N GLY A 129 2.54 0.71 -6.43
CA GLY A 129 2.36 0.08 -7.74
C GLY A 129 3.14 0.75 -8.87
N HIS A 130 3.31 2.08 -8.83
CA HIS A 130 4.12 2.79 -9.81
C HIS A 130 5.58 2.35 -9.77
N PHE A 131 6.14 2.05 -8.59
CA PHE A 131 7.50 1.54 -8.47
C PHE A 131 7.64 0.07 -8.92
N ILE A 132 6.54 -0.68 -8.94
CA ILE A 132 6.54 -2.11 -9.28
C ILE A 132 6.35 -2.33 -10.78
N ILE A 133 5.38 -1.64 -11.39
CA ILE A 133 4.99 -1.85 -12.80
C ILE A 133 5.03 -0.57 -13.64
N GLY A 134 5.48 0.56 -13.10
CA GLY A 134 5.59 1.83 -13.82
C GLY A 134 4.27 2.60 -14.01
N ARG A 135 3.14 2.07 -13.52
CA ARG A 135 1.80 2.64 -13.74
C ARG A 135 0.82 2.29 -12.61
N PRO A 136 -0.37 2.93 -12.53
CA PRO A 136 -1.40 2.53 -11.58
C PRO A 136 -1.85 1.07 -11.76
N LEU A 137 -2.09 0.40 -10.63
CA LEU A 137 -2.70 -0.92 -10.63
C LEU A 137 -4.21 -0.80 -10.87
N THR A 138 -4.74 -1.62 -11.76
CA THR A 138 -6.16 -1.68 -12.10
C THR A 138 -6.70 -3.11 -11.93
N SER A 139 -8.02 -3.26 -11.90
CA SER A 139 -8.67 -4.57 -11.83
C SER A 139 -9.85 -4.65 -12.79
N LEU A 140 -10.23 -5.86 -13.16
CA LEU A 140 -11.49 -6.10 -13.87
C LEU A 140 -12.67 -5.61 -13.02
N PRO A 141 -13.75 -5.14 -13.68
CA PRO A 141 -14.98 -4.81 -12.97
C PRO A 141 -15.56 -6.06 -12.33
N SER A 142 -16.05 -5.94 -11.09
CA SER A 142 -16.73 -7.00 -10.37
C SER A 142 -18.08 -6.46 -9.87
N PRO A 143 -19.14 -7.28 -9.86
CA PRO A 143 -20.39 -6.91 -9.20
C PRO A 143 -20.13 -6.61 -7.71
N TYR A 144 -20.97 -5.78 -7.11
CA TYR A 144 -20.90 -5.49 -5.67
C TYR A 144 -21.54 -6.64 -4.88
N LEU A 145 -20.73 -7.35 -4.08
CA LEU A 145 -21.14 -8.62 -3.45
C LEU A 145 -21.29 -8.53 -1.93
N LEU A 146 -20.97 -7.39 -1.31
CA LEU A 146 -20.99 -7.25 0.16
C LEU A 146 -22.38 -7.39 0.80
N ASN A 147 -23.46 -7.26 0.03
CA ASN A 147 -24.83 -7.40 0.52
C ASN A 147 -25.41 -8.81 0.34
N TYR A 148 -24.69 -9.72 -0.32
CA TYR A 148 -25.17 -11.07 -0.60
C TYR A 148 -24.75 -12.04 0.51
N SER A 149 -25.66 -12.94 0.89
CA SER A 149 -25.30 -14.08 1.75
C SER A 149 -24.27 -14.97 1.05
N THR A 150 -23.18 -15.29 1.73
CA THR A 150 -22.10 -16.19 1.27
C THR A 150 -22.63 -17.51 0.74
N ASN A 151 -23.71 -18.02 1.34
CA ASN A 151 -24.29 -19.33 1.02
C ASN A 151 -24.95 -19.36 -0.37
N ARG A 152 -25.25 -18.19 -0.95
CA ARG A 152 -25.87 -18.04 -2.28
C ARG A 152 -24.86 -17.75 -3.40
N LEU A 153 -23.58 -17.68 -3.07
CA LEU A 153 -22.52 -17.35 -4.02
C LEU A 153 -21.79 -18.62 -4.46
N ASP A 154 -21.52 -18.69 -5.77
CA ASP A 154 -20.54 -19.64 -6.33
C ASP A 154 -19.12 -19.33 -5.81
N ARG A 155 -18.17 -20.25 -6.02
CA ARG A 155 -16.81 -20.10 -5.48
C ARG A 155 -16.12 -18.83 -5.95
N PHE A 156 -16.25 -18.48 -7.22
CA PHE A 156 -15.63 -17.30 -7.79
C PHE A 156 -16.17 -16.02 -7.12
N LYS A 157 -17.50 -15.90 -6.98
CA LYS A 157 -18.12 -14.79 -6.27
C LYS A 157 -17.75 -14.74 -4.79
N ARG A 158 -17.53 -15.89 -4.12
CA ARG A 158 -17.00 -15.91 -2.74
C ARG A 158 -15.59 -15.34 -2.67
N LEU A 159 -14.74 -15.66 -3.64
CA LEU A 159 -13.39 -15.11 -3.74
C LEU A 159 -13.42 -13.59 -3.92
N GLU A 160 -14.24 -13.12 -4.87
CA GLU A 160 -14.44 -11.69 -5.10
C GLU A 160 -15.01 -11.01 -3.86
N GLN A 161 -16.00 -11.59 -3.20
CA GLN A 161 -16.57 -11.07 -1.96
C GLN A 161 -15.51 -10.95 -0.85
N ALA A 162 -14.63 -11.93 -0.69
CA ALA A 162 -13.51 -11.88 0.24
C ALA A 162 -12.57 -10.70 -0.07
N ARG A 163 -12.23 -10.50 -1.35
CA ARG A 163 -11.47 -9.32 -1.81
C ARG A 163 -12.17 -8.01 -1.46
N GLN A 164 -13.50 -7.91 -1.64
CA GLN A 164 -14.25 -6.69 -1.30
C GLN A 164 -14.28 -6.43 0.21
N HIS A 165 -14.43 -7.49 1.03
CA HIS A 165 -14.37 -7.39 2.49
C HIS A 165 -12.99 -6.92 2.96
N PHE A 166 -11.91 -7.45 2.36
CA PHE A 166 -10.55 -7.00 2.64
C PHE A 166 -10.39 -5.52 2.31
N TRP A 167 -10.74 -5.11 1.08
CA TRP A 167 -10.68 -3.72 0.63
C TRP A 167 -11.41 -2.78 1.59
N LYS A 168 -12.68 -3.07 1.92
CA LYS A 168 -13.50 -2.21 2.78
C LYS A 168 -12.86 -1.99 4.14
N ARG A 169 -12.35 -3.05 4.78
CA ARG A 169 -11.75 -2.96 6.12
C ARG A 169 -10.39 -2.26 6.08
N TRP A 170 -9.52 -2.66 5.15
CA TRP A 170 -8.17 -2.14 5.06
C TRP A 170 -8.12 -0.68 4.57
N SER A 171 -8.87 -0.33 3.54
CA SER A 171 -8.93 1.06 3.05
C SER A 171 -9.45 2.02 4.12
N THR A 172 -10.46 1.60 4.90
CA THR A 172 -10.97 2.39 6.03
C THR A 172 -9.91 2.62 7.10
N GLU A 173 -9.16 1.58 7.48
CA GLU A 173 -8.06 1.70 8.43
C GLU A 173 -6.96 2.61 7.88
N TYR A 174 -6.54 2.40 6.64
CA TYR A 174 -5.51 3.21 5.97
C TYR A 174 -5.87 4.70 5.94
N VAL A 175 -7.11 5.04 5.57
CA VAL A 175 -7.63 6.41 5.57
C VAL A 175 -7.63 7.00 6.98
N THR A 176 -7.99 6.20 7.98
CA THR A 176 -7.98 6.62 9.39
C THR A 176 -6.56 6.87 9.90
N GLU A 177 -5.60 6.00 9.56
CA GLU A 177 -4.19 6.16 9.90
C GLU A 177 -3.59 7.42 9.25
N LEU A 178 -3.94 7.70 7.99
CA LEU A 178 -3.54 8.95 7.33
C LEU A 178 -4.03 10.16 8.13
N GLN A 179 -5.32 10.21 8.48
CA GLN A 179 -5.88 11.30 9.28
C GLN A 179 -5.21 11.44 10.65
N GLN A 180 -4.91 10.33 11.33
CA GLN A 180 -4.19 10.36 12.60
C GLN A 180 -2.76 10.89 12.43
N ARG A 181 -2.02 10.41 11.44
CA ARG A 181 -0.64 10.88 11.18
C ARG A 181 -0.59 12.38 10.91
N THR A 182 -1.55 12.91 10.16
CA THR A 182 -1.66 14.36 9.91
C THR A 182 -1.95 15.17 11.19
N LYS A 183 -2.67 14.59 12.15
CA LYS A 183 -2.99 15.27 13.43
C LYS A 183 -1.84 15.28 14.44
N TRP A 184 -1.01 14.23 14.46
CA TRP A 184 -0.03 14.03 15.54
C TRP A 184 1.44 14.35 15.16
N LYS A 185 1.79 14.40 13.86
CA LYS A 185 3.15 14.74 13.43
C LYS A 185 3.24 16.22 13.01
N VAL A 186 3.78 17.05 13.89
CA VAL A 186 4.08 18.50 13.69
C VAL A 186 2.79 19.32 13.53
N ARG A 187 2.81 20.62 13.85
CA ARG A 187 1.65 21.53 13.73
C ARG A 187 0.83 21.16 12.49
N CYS A 188 -0.40 20.68 12.71
CA CYS A 188 -1.32 20.24 11.68
C CYS A 188 -1.20 21.16 10.48
N ARG A 189 -0.63 20.69 9.35
CA ARG A 189 -0.68 21.45 8.12
C ARG A 189 -2.16 21.65 7.82
N GLU A 190 -2.62 22.87 7.99
CA GLU A 190 -3.99 23.24 7.69
C GLU A 190 -4.25 22.92 6.22
N LEU A 191 -5.45 22.41 5.93
CA LEU A 191 -5.86 22.13 4.57
C LEU A 191 -5.82 23.45 3.78
N LYS A 192 -5.11 23.48 2.66
CA LYS A 192 -4.98 24.64 1.78
C LYS A 192 -5.71 24.42 0.47
N ILE A 193 -5.97 25.52 -0.23
CA ILE A 193 -6.38 25.48 -1.63
C ILE A 193 -5.26 24.78 -2.44
N ASP A 194 -5.67 24.02 -3.45
CA ASP A 194 -4.85 23.18 -4.33
C ASP A 194 -4.25 21.90 -3.72
N ASP A 195 -4.45 21.66 -2.42
CA ASP A 195 -4.07 20.40 -1.79
C ASP A 195 -4.87 19.23 -2.41
N LEU A 196 -4.15 18.19 -2.81
CA LEU A 196 -4.74 16.93 -3.25
C LEU A 196 -5.16 16.11 -2.02
N VAL A 197 -6.46 15.81 -1.95
CA VAL A 197 -7.06 15.09 -0.84
C VAL A 197 -7.74 13.80 -1.30
N LEU A 198 -7.67 12.80 -0.42
CA LEU A 198 -8.47 11.60 -0.49
C LEU A 198 -9.84 11.87 0.13
N ILE A 199 -10.89 11.67 -0.65
CA ILE A 199 -12.27 11.81 -0.24
C ILE A 199 -12.75 10.46 0.30
N LYS A 200 -13.15 10.42 1.57
CA LYS A 200 -13.67 9.20 2.18
C LYS A 200 -14.96 8.77 1.48
N ASP A 201 -14.90 7.64 0.77
CA ASP A 201 -16.02 7.03 0.07
C ASP A 201 -16.17 5.56 0.51
N ASP A 202 -17.17 5.31 1.35
CA ASP A 202 -17.40 3.98 1.93
C ASP A 202 -17.95 2.96 0.90
N ARG A 203 -18.25 3.41 -0.33
CA ARG A 203 -18.78 2.59 -1.43
C ARG A 203 -17.82 2.47 -2.62
N ALA A 204 -16.60 3.01 -2.52
CA ALA A 204 -15.61 2.93 -3.58
C ALA A 204 -15.29 1.47 -3.96
N PRO A 205 -15.25 1.12 -5.26
CA PRO A 205 -14.78 -0.19 -5.69
C PRO A 205 -13.30 -0.37 -5.35
N GLN A 206 -12.83 -1.61 -5.41
CA GLN A 206 -11.46 -1.93 -5.04
C GLN A 206 -10.47 -1.24 -5.98
N LEU A 207 -9.30 -0.84 -5.45
CA LEU A 207 -8.27 -0.08 -6.16
C LEU A 207 -8.68 1.35 -6.56
N TYR A 208 -9.94 1.74 -6.33
CA TYR A 208 -10.40 3.09 -6.63
C TYR A 208 -10.30 3.98 -5.40
N TRP A 209 -9.34 4.91 -5.45
CA TRP A 209 -9.19 5.95 -4.44
C TRP A 209 -9.81 7.23 -4.97
N ARG A 210 -10.90 7.67 -4.35
CA ARG A 210 -11.56 8.91 -4.75
C ARG A 210 -10.70 10.10 -4.33
N LEU A 211 -10.16 10.81 -5.30
CA LEU A 211 -9.27 11.95 -5.09
C LEU A 211 -9.91 13.23 -5.63
N GLY A 212 -9.47 14.36 -5.10
CA GLY A 212 -9.81 15.67 -5.61
C GLY A 212 -8.92 16.75 -5.03
N ARG A 213 -8.93 17.93 -5.64
CA ARG A 213 -8.19 19.09 -5.16
C ARG A 213 -9.11 20.09 -4.51
N VAL A 214 -8.68 20.65 -3.39
CA VAL A 214 -9.44 21.70 -2.70
C VAL A 214 -9.46 22.94 -3.57
N SER A 215 -10.65 23.36 -4.01
CA SER A 215 -10.82 24.60 -4.77
C SER A 215 -11.23 25.77 -3.89
N LYS A 216 -11.93 25.51 -2.78
CA LYS A 216 -12.36 26.55 -1.84
C LYS A 216 -12.48 26.02 -0.42
N LEU A 217 -12.09 26.83 0.55
CA LEU A 217 -12.34 26.61 1.98
C LEU A 217 -13.47 27.54 2.44
N ILE A 218 -14.42 26.99 3.20
CA ILE A 218 -15.59 27.73 3.67
C ILE A 218 -15.49 27.84 5.21
N PRO A 219 -15.13 29.03 5.73
CA PRO A 219 -15.07 29.28 7.17
C PRO A 219 -16.45 29.30 7.81
N GLY A 220 -16.52 28.86 9.07
CA GLY A 220 -17.68 29.07 9.92
C GLY A 220 -17.76 30.50 10.46
N THR A 221 -18.73 30.76 11.34
CA THR A 221 -18.89 32.04 12.02
C THR A 221 -17.71 32.42 12.92
N ASP A 222 -16.92 31.42 13.34
CA ASP A 222 -15.69 31.56 14.12
C ASP A 222 -14.42 31.68 13.27
N GLY A 223 -14.55 31.78 11.94
CA GLY A 223 -13.42 31.86 11.01
C GLY A 223 -12.74 30.51 10.72
N VAL A 224 -13.14 29.41 11.38
CA VAL A 224 -12.52 28.10 11.19
C VAL A 224 -13.16 27.36 10.02
N PRO A 225 -12.40 26.96 8.98
CA PRO A 225 -12.95 26.19 7.88
C PRO A 225 -13.38 24.80 8.38
N ARG A 226 -14.64 24.44 8.11
CA ARG A 226 -15.20 23.10 8.40
C ARG A 226 -15.65 22.37 7.15
N VAL A 227 -15.79 23.10 6.05
CA VAL A 227 -16.29 22.62 4.77
C VAL A 227 -15.35 23.10 3.66
N ALA A 228 -15.14 22.26 2.66
CA ALA A 228 -14.37 22.59 1.47
C ALA A 228 -15.15 22.18 0.22
N ASP A 229 -15.00 22.99 -0.83
CA ASP A 229 -15.33 22.57 -2.20
C ASP A 229 -14.11 21.89 -2.79
N VAL A 230 -14.32 20.71 -3.38
CA VAL A 230 -13.27 19.83 -3.88
C VAL A 230 -13.57 19.51 -5.34
N SER A 231 -12.66 19.89 -6.23
CA SER A 231 -12.70 19.56 -7.64
C SER A 231 -12.30 18.10 -7.84
N THR A 232 -13.16 17.33 -8.50
CA THR A 232 -12.91 15.92 -8.87
C THR A 232 -13.04 15.74 -10.37
N SER A 233 -12.64 14.58 -10.89
CA SER A 233 -12.83 14.24 -12.31
C SER A 233 -14.30 14.25 -12.76
N GLN A 234 -15.25 14.14 -11.83
CA GLN A 234 -16.70 14.17 -12.10
C GLN A 234 -17.34 15.53 -11.76
N GLY A 235 -16.53 16.56 -11.50
CA GLY A 235 -16.98 17.89 -11.11
C GLY A 235 -16.73 18.21 -9.64
N THR A 236 -17.17 19.40 -9.24
CA THR A 236 -16.93 19.92 -7.89
C THR A 236 -17.95 19.37 -6.90
N ILE A 237 -17.46 18.87 -5.76
CA ILE A 237 -18.30 18.40 -4.66
C ILE A 237 -17.99 19.17 -3.38
N ARG A 238 -19.02 19.43 -2.57
CA ARG A 238 -18.85 20.01 -1.23
C ARG A 238 -18.74 18.93 -0.17
N ARG A 239 -17.70 18.98 0.68
CA ARG A 239 -17.46 17.98 1.73
C ARG A 239 -16.99 18.64 3.03
N ALA A 240 -17.40 18.05 4.14
CA ALA A 240 -16.84 18.40 5.44
C ALA A 240 -15.37 17.96 5.51
N ILE A 241 -14.52 18.75 6.16
CA ILE A 241 -13.06 18.49 6.22
C ILE A 241 -12.76 17.15 6.89
N ASN A 242 -13.59 16.69 7.83
CA ASN A 242 -13.44 15.36 8.45
C ASN A 242 -13.65 14.17 7.49
N ARG A 243 -14.22 14.42 6.30
CA ARG A 243 -14.35 13.45 5.21
C ARG A 243 -13.23 13.56 4.18
N LEU A 244 -12.30 14.49 4.38
CA LEU A 244 -11.13 14.70 3.54
C LEU A 244 -9.89 14.24 4.31
N CYS A 245 -8.94 13.65 3.58
CA CYS A 245 -7.67 13.20 4.14
C CYS A 245 -6.57 13.78 3.26
N LEU A 246 -5.71 14.61 3.85
CA LEU A 246 -4.53 15.11 3.16
C LEU A 246 -3.59 13.96 2.83
N LEU A 247 -3.10 13.95 1.59
CA LEU A 247 -1.95 13.13 1.26
C LEU A 247 -0.68 13.84 1.75
N PRO A 248 0.32 13.10 2.28
CA PRO A 248 1.63 13.66 2.59
C PRO A 248 2.22 14.40 1.39
N SER A 249 2.71 15.63 1.60
CA SER A 249 3.52 16.36 0.62
C SER A 249 5.00 16.06 0.84
N PRO A 250 5.86 16.08 -0.20
CA PRO A 250 7.31 16.09 -0.02
C PRO A 250 7.80 17.18 0.94
N ASP A 251 7.12 18.34 0.96
CA ASP A 251 7.44 19.46 1.86
C ASP A 251 7.30 19.10 3.34
N ASP A 252 6.39 18.20 3.69
CA ASP A 252 6.14 17.78 5.07
C ASP A 252 7.35 16.99 5.66
N TYR A 253 8.28 16.54 4.80
CA TYR A 253 9.50 15.83 5.21
C TYR A 253 10.74 16.73 5.26
N MET A 254 10.70 17.92 4.64
CA MET A 254 11.82 18.87 4.64
C MET A 254 11.89 19.70 5.93
N ASP A 255 10.77 19.89 6.62
CA ASP A 255 10.66 20.67 7.87
C ASP A 255 11.28 19.99 9.11
N LYS A 256 11.95 18.83 8.94
CA LYS A 256 12.61 18.06 10.02
C LYS A 256 14.12 18.23 10.09
N ARG A 257 14.69 19.14 9.30
CA ARG A 257 16.14 19.45 9.30
C ARG A 257 16.48 20.82 9.90
N SER A 258 15.59 21.35 10.74
CA SER A 258 15.76 22.62 11.45
C SER A 258 15.88 22.39 12.95
#